data_AF-A0A4S4EJ56-F1
#
_entry.id   AF-A0A4S4EJ56-F1
#
_cell.length_a   1.000
_cell.length_b   1.000
_cell.length_c   1.000
_cell.angle_alpha   90.00
_cell.angle_beta   90.00
_cell.angle_gamma   90.00
#
_symmetry.space_group_name_H-M   'P 1'
#
loop_
_entity.id
_entity.type
_entity.pdbx_description
1 polymer ?
#
loop_
_entity_poly.entity_id
_entity_poly.type
_entity_poly.pdbx_seq_one_letter_code
_entity_poly.pdbx_strand_id
1 'polypeptide(L)'
;MFFCFQIIYAHRKSFEADKYAVIKSLLGSFQKNMITVDNINDVLSMLASSNHLGLASLVRKESAYLAGWVSWGEADKQRTMALENLKADCKNLKRKIVFRSDPRKFVKLKYECEEFLKMVVTSVGLIKDVDSMDKQQISDQVCNWQETATRFIDRLSNEYSAYVDIIQPVQVAIYEMKLGLSLVLSSAIQKKILDTVGQDDMDIVLETIYSFMRFPRGFASDAVSVRINCGLAKFPSFDIDFPMNTKAMDMNLLESLVTSTRDVNSDKMVCDSFDLISCLYTCSDLI
;
A
#
# COMPACT_ATOMS: atom_id res chain seq x y z
N MET A 1 -37.98 44.88 23.04
CA MET A 1 -38.64 44.03 22.00
C MET A 1 -38.07 44.22 20.60
N PHE A 2 -37.84 45.47 20.14
CA PHE A 2 -37.31 45.75 18.79
C PHE A 2 -35.94 45.13 18.45
N PHE A 3 -35.08 44.86 19.44
CA PHE A 3 -33.72 44.38 19.18
C PHE A 3 -33.64 42.88 18.87
N CYS A 4 -34.39 42.01 19.57
CA CYS A 4 -34.49 40.59 19.21
C CYS A 4 -35.02 40.41 17.77
N PHE A 5 -35.91 41.31 17.33
CA PHE A 5 -36.41 41.32 15.96
C PHE A 5 -35.34 41.68 14.93
N GLN A 6 -34.43 42.62 15.25
CA GLN A 6 -33.30 42.96 14.39
C GLN A 6 -32.30 41.80 14.27
N ILE A 7 -32.01 41.10 15.37
CA ILE A 7 -31.15 39.91 15.37
C ILE A 7 -31.75 38.81 14.49
N ILE A 8 -33.02 38.47 14.69
CA ILE A 8 -33.69 37.42 13.91
C ILE A 8 -33.72 37.80 12.42
N TYR A 9 -33.97 39.07 12.10
CA TYR A 9 -33.97 39.57 10.73
C TYR A 9 -32.59 39.53 10.07
N ALA A 10 -31.54 39.91 10.79
CA ALA A 10 -30.15 39.83 10.31
C ALA A 10 -29.70 38.38 10.01
N HIS A 11 -30.24 37.41 10.75
CA HIS A 11 -29.91 36.00 10.61
C HIS A 11 -30.92 35.19 9.77
N ARG A 12 -31.74 35.83 8.94
CA ARG A 12 -32.77 35.18 8.08
C ARG A 12 -32.29 33.93 7.34
N LYS A 13 -31.07 33.93 6.81
CA LYS A 13 -30.50 32.80 6.06
C LYS A 13 -30.25 31.54 6.91
N SER A 14 -30.39 31.63 8.23
CA SER A 14 -30.19 30.54 9.18
C SER A 14 -31.46 29.72 9.45
N PHE A 15 -32.58 30.09 8.83
CA PHE A 15 -33.89 29.46 9.00
C PHE A 15 -34.39 28.93 7.65
N GLU A 16 -35.12 27.82 7.68
CA GLU A 16 -35.88 27.35 6.51
C GLU A 16 -36.94 28.39 6.12
N ALA A 17 -37.21 28.52 4.83
CA ALA A 17 -37.96 29.65 4.28
C ALA A 17 -39.42 29.72 4.79
N ASP A 18 -40.05 28.55 4.92
CA ASP A 18 -41.37 28.33 5.50
C ASP A 18 -41.41 28.68 6.99
N LYS A 19 -40.43 28.20 7.77
CA LYS A 19 -40.30 28.52 9.20
C LYS A 19 -40.05 30.01 9.44
N TYR A 20 -39.20 30.64 8.63
CA TYR A 20 -38.96 32.07 8.74
C TYR A 20 -40.20 32.91 8.39
N ALA A 21 -41.02 32.47 7.43
CA ALA A 21 -42.26 33.17 7.07
C ALA A 21 -43.26 33.18 8.24
N VAL A 22 -43.39 32.06 8.96
CA VAL A 22 -44.23 31.95 10.17
C VAL A 22 -43.70 32.84 11.29
N ILE A 23 -42.39 32.82 11.56
CA ILE A 23 -41.75 33.71 12.56
C ILE A 23 -42.01 35.19 12.21
N LYS A 24 -41.88 35.56 10.93
CA LYS A 24 -42.12 36.93 10.46
C LYS A 24 -43.59 37.35 10.62
N SER A 25 -44.53 36.44 10.34
CA SER A 25 -45.96 36.68 10.51
C SER A 25 -46.32 36.92 11.99
N LEU A 26 -45.81 36.07 12.88
CA LEU A 26 -45.92 36.22 14.33
C LEU A 26 -45.26 37.52 14.82
N LEU A 27 -44.10 37.91 14.27
CA LEU A 27 -43.49 39.22 14.52
C LEU A 27 -44.41 40.40 14.20
N GLY A 28 -45.10 40.30 13.06
CA GLY A 28 -46.05 41.32 12.63
C GLY A 28 -47.26 41.43 13.54
N SER A 29 -47.68 40.34 14.21
CA SER A 29 -48.75 40.37 15.21
C SER A 29 -48.28 40.94 16.56
N PHE A 30 -47.02 40.71 16.96
CA PHE A 30 -46.42 41.34 18.15
C PHE A 30 -46.44 42.87 18.08
N GLN A 31 -46.20 43.47 16.91
CA GLN A 31 -46.28 44.93 16.73
C GLN A 31 -47.71 45.50 16.80
N LYS A 32 -48.72 44.65 16.69
CA LYS A 32 -50.15 45.03 16.69
C LYS A 32 -50.86 44.78 18.03
N ASN A 33 -50.11 44.50 19.11
CA ASN A 33 -50.61 44.31 20.48
C ASN A 33 -51.67 43.20 20.69
N MET A 34 -51.79 42.22 19.79
CA MET A 34 -52.58 40.99 20.05
C MET A 34 -51.65 39.84 20.43
N ILE A 35 -51.45 39.62 21.73
CA ILE A 35 -50.51 38.61 22.25
C ILE A 35 -51.28 37.53 23.01
N THR A 36 -51.07 36.28 22.61
CA THR A 36 -51.39 35.07 23.40
C THR A 36 -50.10 34.38 23.82
N VAL A 37 -50.11 33.70 24.98
CA VAL A 37 -48.94 32.98 25.52
C VAL A 37 -48.44 31.90 24.56
N ASP A 38 -49.35 31.30 23.79
CA ASP A 38 -49.02 30.29 22.77
C ASP A 38 -48.12 30.86 21.66
N ASN A 39 -48.35 32.10 21.23
CA ASN A 39 -47.51 32.76 20.21
C ASN A 39 -46.06 32.94 20.69
N ILE A 40 -45.85 33.12 22.00
CA ILE A 40 -44.51 33.26 22.59
C ILE A 40 -43.81 31.90 22.63
N ASN A 41 -44.54 30.85 23.02
CA ASN A 41 -44.02 29.49 23.08
C ASN A 41 -43.65 28.95 21.69
N ASP A 42 -44.43 29.30 20.67
CA ASP A 42 -44.15 28.96 19.27
C ASP A 42 -42.85 29.61 18.79
N VAL A 43 -42.65 30.91 19.05
CA VAL A 43 -41.39 31.58 18.68
C VAL A 43 -40.20 30.99 19.43
N LEU A 44 -40.35 30.60 20.69
CA LEU A 44 -39.29 29.96 21.47
C LEU A 44 -38.92 28.58 20.90
N SER A 45 -39.89 27.76 20.51
CA SER A 45 -39.63 26.44 19.91
C SER A 45 -38.97 26.55 18.53
N MET A 46 -39.35 27.56 17.74
CA MET A 46 -38.76 27.83 16.43
C MET A 46 -37.32 28.37 16.52
N LEU A 47 -37.01 29.17 17.54
CA LEU A 47 -35.63 29.58 17.82
C LEU A 47 -34.75 28.41 18.29
N ALA A 48 -35.33 27.47 19.05
CA ALA A 48 -34.63 26.26 19.48
C ALA A 48 -34.35 25.28 18.32
N SER A 49 -35.15 25.30 17.25
CA SER A 49 -34.95 24.48 16.04
C SER A 49 -34.07 25.13 14.96
N SER A 50 -33.45 26.27 15.26
CA SER A 50 -32.48 26.93 14.38
C SER A 50 -31.19 26.12 14.25
N ASN A 51 -30.69 25.94 13.01
CA ASN A 51 -29.42 25.26 12.73
C ASN A 51 -28.17 26.07 13.14
N HIS A 52 -28.35 27.29 13.66
CA HIS A 52 -27.25 28.17 14.05
C HIS A 52 -26.99 28.07 15.55
N LEU A 53 -26.00 27.24 15.93
CA LEU A 53 -25.65 26.89 17.31
C LEU A 53 -25.45 28.10 18.25
N GLY A 54 -25.10 29.28 17.72
CA GLY A 54 -24.90 30.51 18.49
C GLY A 54 -26.11 31.45 18.60
N LEU A 55 -27.17 31.25 17.82
CA LEU A 55 -28.30 32.21 17.75
C LEU A 55 -29.16 32.16 19.02
N ALA A 56 -29.45 30.96 19.51
CA ALA A 56 -30.20 30.78 20.75
C ALA A 56 -29.44 31.33 21.97
N SER A 57 -28.11 31.20 21.99
CA SER A 57 -27.24 31.79 23.04
C SER A 57 -27.24 33.31 22.99
N LEU A 58 -27.16 33.91 21.80
CA LEU A 58 -27.15 35.36 21.61
C LEU A 58 -28.51 36.00 21.98
N VAL A 59 -29.63 35.41 21.52
CA VAL A 59 -30.97 35.90 21.86
C VAL A 59 -31.21 35.81 23.37
N ARG A 60 -30.74 34.73 24.02
CA ARG A 60 -30.88 34.55 25.47
C ARG A 60 -30.01 35.50 26.29
N LYS A 61 -28.76 35.75 25.85
CA LYS A 61 -27.86 36.74 26.46
C LYS A 61 -28.51 38.12 26.47
N GLU A 62 -29.04 38.51 25.32
CA GLU A 62 -29.57 39.84 25.10
C GLU A 62 -30.94 40.03 25.78
N SER A 63 -31.79 39.00 25.78
CA SER A 63 -33.05 39.04 26.52
C SER A 63 -32.82 39.11 28.03
N ALA A 64 -31.79 38.43 28.55
CA ALA A 64 -31.40 38.53 29.96
C ALA A 64 -30.81 39.91 30.31
N TYR A 65 -30.01 40.50 29.43
CA TYR A 65 -29.48 41.86 29.57
C TYR A 65 -30.62 42.90 29.66
N LEU A 66 -31.59 42.80 28.76
CA LEU A 66 -32.77 43.67 28.75
C LEU A 66 -33.71 43.45 29.94
N ALA A 67 -33.71 42.26 30.54
CA ALA A 67 -34.49 41.94 31.75
C ALA A 67 -33.78 42.35 33.06
N GLY A 68 -32.59 42.96 32.99
CA GLY A 68 -31.83 43.42 34.17
C GLY A 68 -31.16 42.29 34.97
N TRP A 69 -31.06 41.08 34.41
CA TRP A 69 -30.50 39.92 35.10
C TRP A 69 -28.98 39.85 34.90
N VAL A 70 -28.20 40.26 35.91
CA VAL A 70 -26.72 40.38 35.81
C VAL A 70 -25.94 39.17 36.37
N SER A 71 -26.62 38.20 37.01
CA SER A 71 -25.95 37.00 37.53
C SER A 71 -25.83 35.93 36.45
N TRP A 72 -24.71 35.98 35.71
CA TRP A 72 -24.35 35.01 34.69
C TRP A 72 -22.88 34.64 34.82
N GLY A 73 -22.55 33.87 35.87
CA GLY A 73 -21.16 33.54 36.18
C GLY A 73 -20.69 32.22 35.56
N GLU A 74 -21.35 31.11 35.92
CA GLU A 74 -20.72 29.80 35.80
C GLU A 74 -21.33 28.92 34.70
N ALA A 75 -22.66 28.77 34.65
CA ALA A 75 -23.31 27.84 33.73
C ALA A 75 -23.14 28.23 32.24
N ASP A 76 -23.07 29.53 31.94
CA ASP A 76 -22.86 30.01 30.57
C ASP A 76 -21.39 30.04 30.18
N LYS A 77 -20.51 30.36 31.14
CA LYS A 77 -19.06 30.17 31.00
C LYS A 77 -18.71 28.71 30.72
N GLN A 78 -19.37 27.78 31.41
CA GLN A 78 -19.19 26.35 31.19
C GLN A 78 -19.71 25.91 29.80
N ARG A 79 -20.84 26.44 29.34
CA ARG A 79 -21.37 26.15 27.99
C ARG A 79 -20.51 26.74 26.88
N THR A 80 -20.01 27.96 27.05
CA THR A 80 -19.11 28.60 26.08
C THR A 80 -17.77 27.86 25.99
N MET A 81 -17.18 27.48 27.14
CA MET A 81 -16.00 26.59 27.17
C MET A 81 -16.28 25.23 26.52
N ALA A 82 -17.44 24.62 26.78
CA ALA A 82 -17.81 23.35 26.14
C ALA A 82 -17.95 23.50 24.61
N LEU A 83 -18.50 24.62 24.13
CA LEU A 83 -18.65 24.91 22.70
C LEU A 83 -17.29 25.15 22.03
N GLU A 84 -16.37 25.85 22.70
CA GLU A 84 -14.99 26.04 22.22
C GLU A 84 -14.21 24.72 22.18
N ASN A 85 -14.33 23.89 23.21
CA ASN A 85 -13.74 22.55 23.25
C ASN A 85 -14.30 21.68 22.12
N LEU A 86 -15.62 21.65 21.93
CA LEU A 86 -16.25 20.90 20.83
C LEU A 86 -15.76 21.40 19.46
N LYS A 87 -15.57 22.71 19.29
CA LYS A 87 -15.04 23.31 18.07
C LYS A 87 -13.57 22.95 17.85
N ALA A 88 -12.77 22.91 18.92
CA ALA A 88 -11.38 22.46 18.88
C ALA A 88 -11.30 20.96 18.53
N ASP A 89 -12.17 20.13 19.09
CA ASP A 89 -12.29 18.71 18.78
C ASP A 89 -12.72 18.49 17.32
N CYS A 90 -13.72 19.21 16.83
CA CYS A 90 -14.08 19.19 15.41
C CYS A 90 -12.90 19.61 14.51
N LYS A 91 -12.10 20.61 14.91
CA LYS A 91 -10.91 21.02 14.16
C LYS A 91 -9.83 19.93 14.19
N ASN A 92 -9.65 19.25 15.32
CA ASN A 92 -8.72 18.13 15.46
C ASN A 92 -9.17 16.91 14.66
N LEU A 93 -10.44 16.53 14.71
CA LEU A 93 -10.98 15.45 13.88
C LEU A 93 -10.85 15.78 12.40
N LYS A 94 -11.18 17.00 11.97
CA LYS A 94 -11.00 17.42 10.57
C LYS A 94 -9.54 17.30 10.09
N ARG A 95 -8.55 17.51 10.96
CA ARG A 95 -7.13 17.29 10.62
C ARG A 95 -6.77 15.81 10.51
N LYS A 96 -7.50 14.92 11.20
CA LYS A 96 -7.29 13.46 11.18
C LYS A 96 -8.05 12.75 10.06
N ILE A 97 -9.00 13.44 9.40
CA ILE A 97 -9.80 12.87 8.33
C ILE A 97 -9.07 13.12 7.01
N VAL A 98 -8.63 12.05 6.36
CA VAL A 98 -8.14 12.16 4.98
C VAL A 98 -9.35 12.28 4.06
N PHE A 99 -9.52 13.46 3.47
CA PHE A 99 -10.66 13.75 2.61
C PHE A 99 -10.51 13.02 1.27
N ARG A 100 -11.59 12.37 0.85
CA ARG A 100 -11.65 11.60 -0.41
C ARG A 100 -12.78 12.15 -1.27
N SER A 101 -12.47 12.45 -2.53
CA SER A 101 -13.39 13.12 -3.44
C SER A 101 -14.55 12.23 -3.91
N ASP A 102 -14.35 10.90 -3.99
CA ASP A 102 -15.36 9.96 -4.50
C ASP A 102 -15.50 8.71 -3.62
N PRO A 103 -16.49 8.64 -2.71
CA PRO A 103 -16.70 7.48 -1.85
C PRO A 103 -17.05 6.19 -2.62
N ARG A 104 -17.52 6.27 -3.87
CA ARG A 104 -17.83 5.06 -4.67
C ARG A 104 -16.58 4.29 -5.05
N LYS A 105 -15.45 4.99 -5.27
CA LYS A 105 -14.16 4.36 -5.54
C LYS A 105 -13.69 3.48 -4.39
N PHE A 106 -13.96 3.87 -3.15
CA PHE A 106 -13.62 3.04 -1.99
C PHE A 106 -14.41 1.72 -1.97
N VAL A 107 -15.70 1.76 -2.30
CA VAL A 107 -16.52 0.53 -2.39
C VAL A 107 -16.00 -0.40 -3.49
N LYS A 108 -15.63 0.17 -4.65
CA LYS A 108 -15.02 -0.58 -5.76
C LYS A 108 -13.67 -1.20 -5.37
N LEU A 109 -12.80 -0.41 -4.73
CA LEU A 109 -11.51 -0.87 -4.22
C LEU A 109 -11.68 -2.06 -3.26
N LYS A 110 -12.63 -1.96 -2.32
CA LYS A 110 -12.92 -3.04 -1.38
C LYS A 110 -13.30 -4.33 -2.09
N TYR A 111 -14.21 -4.24 -3.06
CA TYR A 111 -14.63 -5.41 -3.85
C TYR A 111 -13.46 -6.03 -4.62
N GLU A 112 -12.61 -5.22 -5.24
CA GLU A 112 -11.44 -5.71 -5.97
C GLU A 112 -10.41 -6.38 -5.06
N CYS A 113 -10.20 -5.85 -3.87
CA CYS A 113 -9.37 -6.52 -2.85
C CYS A 113 -9.98 -7.86 -2.41
N GLU A 114 -11.30 -7.95 -2.25
CA GLU A 114 -11.98 -9.20 -1.90
C GLU A 114 -11.85 -10.25 -3.02
N GLU A 115 -11.98 -9.85 -4.28
CA GLU A 115 -11.76 -10.73 -5.44
C GLU A 115 -10.29 -11.19 -5.53
N PHE A 116 -9.34 -10.27 -5.34
CA PHE A 116 -7.91 -10.62 -5.32
C PHE A 116 -7.60 -11.59 -4.15
N LEU A 117 -8.20 -11.39 -2.98
CA LEU A 117 -8.00 -12.27 -1.84
C LEU A 117 -8.44 -13.71 -2.12
N LYS A 118 -9.52 -13.92 -2.89
CA LYS A 118 -9.93 -15.27 -3.32
C LYS A 118 -8.83 -15.96 -4.13
N MET A 119 -8.20 -15.23 -5.05
CA MET A 119 -7.06 -15.73 -5.83
C MET A 119 -5.88 -16.11 -4.94
N VAL A 120 -5.57 -15.28 -3.92
CA VAL A 120 -4.50 -15.58 -2.95
C VAL A 120 -4.80 -16.87 -2.18
N VAL A 121 -6.04 -17.06 -1.72
CA VAL A 121 -6.45 -18.28 -1.01
C VAL A 121 -6.30 -19.52 -1.89
N THR A 122 -6.68 -19.44 -3.17
CA THR A 122 -6.45 -20.52 -4.14
C THR A 122 -4.96 -20.83 -4.29
N SER A 123 -4.10 -19.80 -4.37
CA SER A 123 -2.65 -19.98 -4.47
C SER A 123 -2.02 -20.62 -3.24
N VAL A 124 -2.52 -20.33 -2.04
CA VAL A 124 -2.09 -21.04 -0.82
C VAL A 124 -2.41 -22.54 -0.88
N GLY A 125 -3.51 -22.91 -1.54
CA GLY A 125 -3.80 -24.31 -1.86
C GLY A 125 -2.74 -24.92 -2.77
N LEU A 126 -2.37 -24.22 -3.85
CA LEU A 126 -1.36 -24.67 -4.82
C LEU A 126 0.01 -24.92 -4.18
N ILE A 127 0.41 -24.09 -3.20
CA ILE A 127 1.68 -24.27 -2.48
C ILE A 127 1.76 -25.64 -1.77
N LYS A 128 0.64 -26.19 -1.30
CA LYS A 128 0.64 -27.50 -0.62
C LYS A 128 0.93 -28.65 -1.58
N ASP A 129 0.49 -28.51 -2.83
CA ASP A 129 0.61 -29.56 -3.83
C ASP A 129 1.91 -29.44 -4.64
N VAL A 130 2.75 -28.43 -4.35
CA VAL A 130 3.95 -28.06 -5.11
C VAL A 130 4.98 -29.19 -5.23
N ASP A 131 5.11 -30.03 -4.21
CA ASP A 131 6.01 -31.19 -4.22
C ASP A 131 5.55 -32.28 -5.23
N SER A 132 4.26 -32.34 -5.54
CA SER A 132 3.66 -33.38 -6.39
C SER A 132 3.53 -32.99 -7.88
N MET A 133 3.56 -31.69 -8.17
CA MET A 133 3.37 -31.16 -9.53
C MET A 133 4.61 -31.38 -10.40
N ASP A 134 4.52 -31.19 -11.71
CA ASP A 134 5.69 -31.15 -12.60
C ASP A 134 6.43 -29.78 -12.55
N LYS A 135 7.72 -29.71 -12.91
CA LYS A 135 8.51 -28.46 -12.95
C LYS A 135 7.80 -27.37 -13.79
N GLN A 136 7.29 -27.73 -14.97
CA GLN A 136 6.65 -26.77 -15.89
C GLN A 136 5.33 -26.24 -15.31
N GLN A 137 4.51 -27.13 -14.76
CA GLN A 137 3.22 -26.75 -14.18
C GLN A 137 3.36 -25.76 -13.02
N ILE A 138 4.37 -25.95 -12.16
CA ILE A 138 4.63 -25.03 -11.06
C ILE A 138 5.06 -23.66 -11.61
N SER A 139 5.98 -23.66 -12.58
CA SER A 139 6.46 -22.41 -13.19
C SER A 139 5.31 -21.62 -13.83
N ASP A 140 4.48 -22.27 -14.65
CA ASP A 140 3.36 -21.63 -15.35
C ASP A 140 2.34 -21.03 -14.38
N GLN A 141 2.00 -21.75 -13.31
CA GLN A 141 1.05 -21.26 -12.30
C GLN A 141 1.60 -20.07 -11.52
N VAL A 142 2.86 -20.15 -11.09
CA VAL A 142 3.50 -19.06 -10.34
C VAL A 142 3.65 -17.82 -11.23
N CYS A 143 4.10 -17.98 -12.48
CA CYS A 143 4.21 -16.87 -13.44
C CYS A 143 2.87 -16.19 -13.68
N ASN A 144 1.80 -16.97 -13.93
CA ASN A 144 0.46 -16.41 -14.15
C ASN A 144 -0.06 -15.64 -12.91
N TRP A 145 0.21 -16.16 -11.71
CA TRP A 145 -0.14 -15.47 -10.47
C TRP A 145 0.66 -14.17 -10.31
N GLN A 146 1.97 -14.20 -10.55
CA GLN A 146 2.83 -13.01 -10.48
C GLN A 146 2.41 -11.93 -11.47
N GLU A 147 2.05 -12.30 -12.70
CA GLU A 147 1.49 -11.36 -13.68
C GLU A 147 0.20 -10.72 -13.19
N THR A 148 -0.72 -11.54 -12.65
CA THR A 148 -2.00 -11.07 -12.13
C THR A 148 -1.80 -10.10 -10.95
N ALA A 149 -0.88 -10.43 -10.05
CA ALA A 149 -0.50 -9.57 -8.93
C ALA A 149 0.10 -8.24 -9.39
N THR A 150 0.99 -8.25 -10.39
CA THR A 150 1.56 -7.03 -10.97
C THR A 150 0.49 -6.13 -11.57
N ARG A 151 -0.40 -6.70 -12.41
CA ARG A 151 -1.53 -5.94 -12.99
C ARG A 151 -2.43 -5.35 -11.91
N PHE A 152 -2.63 -6.07 -10.80
CA PHE A 152 -3.41 -5.57 -9.67
C PHE A 152 -2.70 -4.40 -8.96
N ILE A 153 -1.39 -4.48 -8.72
CA ILE A 153 -0.60 -3.39 -8.15
C ILE A 153 -0.67 -2.13 -9.03
N ASP A 154 -0.48 -2.28 -10.35
CA ASP A 154 -0.58 -1.17 -11.30
C ASP A 154 -1.95 -0.50 -11.22
N ARG A 155 -3.00 -1.31 -11.11
CA ARG A 155 -4.37 -0.83 -10.96
C ARG A 155 -4.58 -0.07 -9.66
N LEU A 156 -4.03 -0.56 -8.55
CA LEU A 156 -4.05 0.14 -7.26
C LEU A 156 -3.38 1.53 -7.36
N SER A 157 -2.19 1.59 -7.96
CA SER A 157 -1.45 2.84 -8.16
C SER A 157 -2.18 3.84 -9.05
N ASN A 158 -2.79 3.37 -10.15
CA ASN A 158 -3.37 4.24 -11.16
C ASN A 158 -4.80 4.68 -10.85
N GLU A 159 -5.70 3.75 -10.49
CA GLU A 159 -7.13 4.06 -10.28
C GLU A 159 -7.41 4.65 -8.88
N TYR A 160 -6.58 4.29 -7.89
CA TYR A 160 -6.83 4.52 -6.47
C TYR A 160 -5.71 5.32 -5.77
N SER A 161 -4.93 6.12 -6.52
CA SER A 161 -3.91 7.04 -5.96
C SER A 161 -4.46 8.02 -4.89
N ALA A 162 -5.76 8.28 -4.91
CA ALA A 162 -6.41 9.03 -3.85
C ALA A 162 -6.60 8.24 -2.54
N TYR A 163 -6.11 7.01 -2.42
CA TYR A 163 -6.24 6.11 -1.25
C TYR A 163 -4.88 5.50 -0.83
N VAL A 164 -3.77 6.22 -1.05
CA VAL A 164 -2.39 5.74 -0.80
C VAL A 164 -2.18 5.11 0.58
N ASP A 165 -2.70 5.71 1.64
CA ASP A 165 -2.68 5.17 3.01
C ASP A 165 -3.32 3.78 3.16
N ILE A 166 -4.26 3.42 2.28
CA ILE A 166 -4.93 2.11 2.26
C ILE A 166 -4.22 1.18 1.28
N ILE A 167 -3.92 1.65 0.07
CA ILE A 167 -3.35 0.81 -0.98
C ILE A 167 -1.88 0.49 -0.74
N GLN A 168 -1.11 1.36 -0.10
CA GLN A 168 0.32 1.15 0.11
C GLN A 168 0.59 -0.06 1.01
N PRO A 169 -0.05 -0.22 2.19
CA PRO A 169 0.08 -1.45 2.98
C PRO A 169 -0.35 -2.71 2.20
N VAL A 170 -1.38 -2.60 1.36
CA VAL A 170 -1.83 -3.72 0.51
C VAL A 170 -0.78 -4.08 -0.54
N GLN A 171 -0.21 -3.09 -1.23
CA GLN A 171 0.86 -3.28 -2.20
C GLN A 171 2.09 -3.93 -1.57
N VAL A 172 2.52 -3.45 -0.40
CA VAL A 172 3.63 -4.04 0.35
C VAL A 172 3.35 -5.52 0.64
N ALA A 173 2.16 -5.85 1.15
CA ALA A 173 1.79 -7.24 1.40
C ALA A 173 1.80 -8.10 0.12
N ILE A 174 1.35 -7.56 -1.02
CA ILE A 174 1.41 -8.28 -2.30
C ILE A 174 2.86 -8.50 -2.75
N TYR A 175 3.73 -7.52 -2.60
CA TYR A 175 5.16 -7.68 -2.90
C TYR A 175 5.80 -8.76 -2.02
N GLU A 176 5.51 -8.76 -0.71
CA GLU A 176 5.97 -9.80 0.21
C GLU A 176 5.44 -11.18 -0.20
N MET A 177 4.19 -11.30 -0.63
CA MET A 177 3.62 -12.55 -1.15
C MET A 177 4.31 -13.00 -2.44
N LYS A 178 4.59 -12.07 -3.38
CA LYS A 178 5.34 -12.36 -4.62
C LYS A 178 6.74 -12.88 -4.32
N LEU A 179 7.43 -12.23 -3.39
CA LEU A 179 8.75 -12.66 -2.95
C LEU A 179 8.68 -14.06 -2.31
N GLY A 180 7.77 -14.26 -1.36
CA GLY A 180 7.58 -15.54 -0.68
C GLY A 180 7.28 -16.68 -1.66
N LEU A 181 6.41 -16.46 -2.65
CA LEU A 181 6.09 -17.45 -3.67
C LEU A 181 7.30 -17.77 -4.57
N SER A 182 8.11 -16.77 -4.90
CA SER A 182 9.34 -16.95 -5.68
C SER A 182 10.37 -17.82 -4.94
N LEU A 183 10.49 -17.64 -3.63
CA LEU A 183 11.36 -18.46 -2.78
C LEU A 183 10.88 -19.91 -2.71
N VAL A 184 9.56 -20.13 -2.56
CA VAL A 184 8.97 -21.48 -2.58
C VAL A 184 9.19 -22.16 -3.93
N LEU A 185 8.96 -21.44 -5.03
CA LEU A 185 9.23 -21.93 -6.39
C LEU A 185 10.70 -22.35 -6.55
N SER A 186 11.62 -21.47 -6.16
CA SER A 186 13.06 -21.74 -6.22
C SER A 186 13.42 -23.00 -5.43
N SER A 187 12.93 -23.12 -4.20
CA SER A 187 13.18 -24.30 -3.37
C SER A 187 12.62 -25.58 -4.00
N ALA A 188 11.42 -25.54 -4.57
CA ALA A 188 10.78 -26.70 -5.19
C ALA A 188 11.51 -27.14 -6.48
N ILE A 189 11.89 -26.18 -7.33
CA ILE A 189 12.66 -26.46 -8.56
C ILE A 189 14.04 -26.99 -8.20
N GLN A 190 14.73 -26.36 -7.25
CA GLN A 190 16.05 -26.77 -6.77
C GLN A 190 16.04 -28.22 -6.28
N LYS A 191 15.09 -28.57 -5.41
CA LYS A 191 14.93 -29.95 -4.90
C LYS A 191 14.79 -30.95 -6.05
N LYS A 192 13.96 -30.65 -7.04
CA LYS A 192 13.79 -31.53 -8.20
C LYS A 192 15.03 -31.64 -9.09
N ILE A 193 15.84 -30.58 -9.20
CA ILE A 193 17.09 -30.62 -9.95
C ILE A 193 18.11 -31.48 -9.19
N LEU A 194 18.25 -31.30 -7.89
CA LEU A 194 19.09 -32.12 -7.01
C LEU A 194 18.74 -33.61 -7.13
N ASP A 195 17.44 -33.93 -7.04
CA ASP A 195 16.93 -35.30 -7.23
C ASP A 195 17.31 -35.87 -8.61
N THR A 196 17.35 -35.03 -9.66
CA THR A 196 17.70 -35.45 -11.03
C THR A 196 19.20 -35.67 -11.20
N VAL A 197 20.03 -34.81 -10.61
CA VAL A 197 21.50 -34.85 -10.71
C VAL A 197 22.10 -35.86 -9.72
N GLY A 198 21.29 -36.41 -8.81
CA GLY A 198 21.73 -37.37 -7.81
C GLY A 198 22.64 -36.75 -6.75
N GLN A 199 22.42 -35.47 -6.44
CA GLN A 199 23.19 -34.71 -5.45
C GLN A 199 22.24 -34.22 -4.36
N ASP A 200 22.68 -34.30 -3.10
CA ASP A 200 21.88 -33.83 -1.96
C ASP A 200 22.26 -32.42 -1.52
N ASP A 201 23.43 -31.93 -1.95
CA ASP A 201 24.02 -30.67 -1.52
C ASP A 201 24.21 -29.69 -2.68
N MET A 202 23.59 -28.51 -2.58
CA MET A 202 23.78 -27.44 -3.55
C MET A 202 25.18 -26.86 -3.52
N ASP A 203 25.90 -26.96 -2.41
CA ASP A 203 27.26 -26.43 -2.32
C ASP A 203 28.19 -27.15 -3.31
N ILE A 204 27.96 -28.44 -3.56
CA ILE A 204 28.70 -29.23 -4.56
C ILE A 204 28.38 -28.76 -5.98
N VAL A 205 27.09 -28.53 -6.28
CA VAL A 205 26.64 -28.01 -7.58
C VAL A 205 27.23 -26.62 -7.83
N LEU A 206 27.17 -25.76 -6.82
CA LEU A 206 27.65 -24.38 -6.89
C LEU A 206 29.18 -24.32 -6.98
N GLU A 207 29.91 -25.15 -6.22
CA GLU A 207 31.37 -25.28 -6.33
C GLU A 207 31.79 -25.76 -7.73
N THR A 208 31.04 -26.69 -8.32
CA THR A 208 31.29 -27.17 -9.69
C THR A 208 31.08 -26.04 -10.70
N ILE A 209 29.96 -25.32 -10.63
CA ILE A 209 29.68 -24.16 -11.49
C ILE A 209 30.73 -23.07 -11.30
N TYR A 210 31.10 -22.75 -10.06
CA TYR A 210 32.12 -21.74 -9.78
C TYR A 210 33.49 -22.15 -10.27
N SER A 211 33.86 -23.43 -10.17
CA SER A 211 35.12 -23.93 -10.72
C SER A 211 35.16 -23.75 -12.24
N PHE A 212 34.02 -23.98 -12.92
CA PHE A 212 33.88 -23.85 -14.37
C PHE A 212 33.87 -22.38 -14.84
N MET A 213 33.12 -21.53 -14.13
CA MET A 213 32.98 -20.10 -14.44
C MET A 213 34.17 -19.26 -13.95
N ARG A 214 35.10 -19.86 -13.18
CA ARG A 214 36.26 -19.14 -12.67
C ARG A 214 37.11 -18.69 -13.85
N PHE A 215 37.18 -17.37 -14.03
CA PHE A 215 38.09 -16.75 -14.98
C PHE A 215 39.49 -17.33 -14.79
N PRO A 216 40.22 -17.68 -15.87
CA PRO A 216 41.56 -18.25 -15.76
C PRO A 216 42.43 -17.27 -14.97
N ARG A 217 42.64 -17.56 -13.68
CA ARG A 217 43.53 -16.74 -12.87
C ARG A 217 44.94 -17.17 -13.27
N GLY A 218 45.60 -16.30 -14.03
CA GLY A 218 47.00 -16.45 -14.36
C GLY A 218 47.80 -16.72 -13.09
N PHE A 219 48.53 -17.84 -13.12
CA PHE A 219 49.65 -18.28 -12.30
C PHE A 219 49.85 -17.60 -10.94
N ALA A 220 49.84 -18.39 -9.87
CA ALA A 220 50.55 -18.02 -8.64
C ALA A 220 52.02 -17.76 -9.02
N SER A 221 52.51 -16.57 -8.72
CA SER A 221 53.82 -16.02 -9.12
C SER A 221 55.02 -16.70 -8.44
N ASP A 222 54.91 -17.95 -8.01
CA ASP A 222 55.93 -18.62 -7.19
C ASP A 222 56.88 -19.54 -7.97
N ALA A 223 56.78 -19.58 -9.30
CA ALA A 223 57.63 -20.48 -10.10
C ALA A 223 58.26 -19.85 -11.35
N VAL A 224 58.51 -18.54 -11.37
CA VAL A 224 59.28 -17.93 -12.46
C VAL A 224 60.46 -17.14 -11.92
N SER A 225 61.57 -17.84 -11.65
CA SER A 225 62.87 -17.15 -11.60
C SER A 225 63.31 -16.88 -13.04
N VAL A 226 63.09 -15.65 -13.53
CA VAL A 226 63.58 -15.22 -14.84
C VAL A 226 65.09 -15.02 -14.75
N ARG A 227 65.87 -15.94 -15.30
CA ARG A 227 67.30 -15.68 -15.57
C ARG A 227 67.40 -14.92 -16.89
N ILE A 228 67.50 -13.60 -16.81
CA ILE A 228 67.67 -12.74 -17.99
C ILE A 228 69.12 -12.86 -18.48
N ASN A 229 69.33 -13.58 -19.58
CA ASN A 229 70.51 -13.39 -20.41
C ASN A 229 70.08 -12.55 -21.62
N CYS A 230 70.52 -11.29 -21.63
CA CYS A 230 70.28 -10.37 -22.72
C CYS A 230 71.18 -10.73 -23.91
N GLY A 231 70.57 -11.19 -25.00
CA GLY A 231 71.28 -11.42 -26.26
C GLY A 231 70.45 -12.24 -27.24
N LEU A 232 69.86 -11.54 -28.22
CA LEU A 232 69.25 -12.03 -29.46
C LEU A 232 67.72 -12.28 -29.43
N ALA A 233 67.03 -11.44 -30.19
CA ALA A 233 65.60 -11.46 -30.41
C ALA A 233 65.16 -12.70 -31.19
N LYS A 234 64.43 -13.60 -30.53
CA LYS A 234 63.41 -14.45 -31.12
C LYS A 234 62.25 -14.51 -30.13
N PHE A 235 61.05 -14.12 -30.55
CA PHE A 235 59.84 -14.31 -29.77
C PHE A 235 59.73 -15.81 -29.43
N PRO A 236 59.68 -16.21 -28.14
CA PRO A 236 59.34 -17.57 -27.81
C PRO A 236 57.86 -17.75 -28.16
N SER A 237 57.53 -18.69 -29.04
CA SER A 237 56.17 -19.24 -29.06
C SER A 237 55.99 -19.95 -27.72
N PHE A 238 55.33 -19.29 -26.79
CA PHE A 238 54.90 -19.94 -25.57
C PHE A 238 53.75 -20.87 -25.94
N ASP A 239 54.05 -22.15 -26.18
CA ASP A 239 53.10 -23.20 -25.89
C ASP A 239 52.91 -23.18 -24.38
N ILE A 240 51.85 -22.51 -23.94
CA ILE A 240 51.42 -22.54 -22.56
C ILE A 240 50.78 -23.91 -22.36
N ASP A 241 51.59 -24.89 -21.97
CA ASP A 241 51.07 -26.11 -21.36
C ASP A 241 50.42 -25.69 -20.04
N PHE A 242 49.09 -25.61 -20.05
CA PHE A 242 48.31 -25.37 -18.84
C PHE A 242 48.56 -26.54 -17.89
N PRO A 243 49.18 -26.34 -16.71
CA PRO A 243 49.19 -27.36 -15.70
C PRO A 243 47.74 -27.45 -15.20
N MET A 244 47.01 -28.44 -15.70
CA MET A 244 45.78 -28.90 -15.10
C MET A 244 46.10 -29.40 -13.69
N ASN A 245 46.24 -28.49 -12.72
CA ASN A 245 45.82 -28.78 -11.36
C ASN A 245 44.29 -28.62 -11.31
N THR A 246 43.61 -29.29 -12.23
CA THR A 246 42.20 -29.58 -12.10
C THR A 246 42.18 -30.71 -11.07
N LYS A 247 41.77 -30.41 -9.83
CA LYS A 247 40.92 -31.41 -9.16
C LYS A 247 39.89 -31.76 -10.22
N ALA A 248 39.89 -33.01 -10.69
CA ALA A 248 39.17 -33.44 -11.89
C ALA A 248 37.81 -32.74 -11.94
N MET A 249 37.68 -31.77 -12.85
CA MET A 249 36.46 -30.99 -12.98
C MET A 249 35.37 -32.00 -13.30
N ASP A 250 34.31 -32.06 -12.49
CA ASP A 250 33.26 -33.07 -12.64
C ASP A 250 32.37 -32.71 -13.85
N MET A 251 32.90 -33.00 -15.03
CA MET A 251 32.24 -32.73 -16.30
C MET A 251 30.94 -33.55 -16.44
N ASN A 252 30.86 -34.70 -15.77
CA ASN A 252 29.65 -35.53 -15.78
C ASN A 252 28.52 -34.85 -15.01
N LEU A 253 28.83 -34.23 -13.87
CA LEU A 253 27.86 -33.44 -13.12
C LEU A 253 27.42 -32.21 -13.92
N LEU A 254 28.34 -31.51 -14.59
CA LEU A 254 28.01 -30.37 -15.44
C LEU A 254 27.12 -30.77 -16.64
N GLU A 255 27.41 -31.91 -17.27
CA GLU A 255 26.60 -32.47 -18.36
C GLU A 255 25.20 -32.89 -17.87
N SER A 256 25.10 -33.48 -16.68
CA SER A 256 23.83 -33.81 -16.03
C SER A 256 22.99 -32.55 -15.72
N LEU A 257 23.63 -31.46 -15.28
CA LEU A 257 22.96 -30.18 -15.07
C LEU A 257 22.44 -29.59 -16.39
N VAL A 258 23.27 -29.57 -17.43
CA VAL A 258 22.90 -29.04 -18.76
C VAL A 258 21.75 -29.83 -19.37
N THR A 259 21.78 -31.16 -19.23
CA THR A 259 20.69 -32.02 -19.73
C THR A 259 19.40 -31.83 -18.93
N SER A 260 19.47 -31.68 -17.60
CA SER A 260 18.31 -31.36 -16.74
C SER A 260 17.62 -30.04 -17.09
N THR A 261 18.38 -29.03 -17.54
CA THR A 261 17.83 -27.75 -18.02
C THR A 261 17.21 -27.82 -19.41
N ARG A 262 17.58 -28.81 -20.25
CA ARG A 262 17.17 -28.87 -21.66
C ARG A 262 15.80 -29.52 -21.90
N ASP A 263 15.25 -30.21 -20.90
CA ASP A 263 13.89 -30.77 -20.95
C ASP A 263 12.79 -29.69 -20.80
N VAL A 264 13.16 -28.43 -20.60
CA VAL A 264 12.24 -27.29 -20.61
C VAL A 264 12.12 -26.77 -22.05
N ASN A 265 10.98 -27.03 -22.68
CA ASN A 265 10.71 -26.77 -24.08
C ASN A 265 10.93 -25.28 -24.44
N SER A 266 11.85 -25.02 -25.38
CA SER A 266 12.50 -23.73 -25.66
C SER A 266 11.68 -22.66 -26.39
N ASP A 267 10.35 -22.70 -26.35
CA ASP A 267 9.50 -21.82 -27.20
C ASP A 267 8.79 -20.69 -26.45
N LYS A 268 9.10 -20.52 -25.16
CA LYS A 268 8.62 -19.39 -24.36
C LYS A 268 9.80 -18.85 -23.57
N MET A 269 10.27 -17.66 -23.93
CA MET A 269 11.10 -16.81 -23.06
C MET A 269 10.31 -16.56 -21.76
N VAL A 270 10.35 -17.51 -20.84
CA VAL A 270 9.58 -17.52 -19.61
C VAL A 270 10.52 -17.97 -18.53
N CYS A 271 10.95 -16.99 -17.73
CA CYS A 271 11.63 -17.18 -16.46
C CYS A 271 12.59 -18.37 -16.43
N ASP A 272 13.64 -18.30 -17.26
CA ASP A 272 14.80 -19.17 -17.04
C ASP A 272 15.28 -18.97 -15.61
N SER A 273 15.96 -19.95 -15.02
CA SER A 273 16.40 -19.88 -13.62
C SER A 273 17.30 -18.66 -13.29
N PHE A 274 17.77 -17.93 -14.31
CA PHE A 274 18.41 -16.61 -14.20
C PHE A 274 17.45 -15.42 -14.02
N ASP A 275 16.20 -15.52 -14.45
CA ASP A 275 15.16 -14.53 -14.18
C ASP A 275 14.68 -14.56 -12.73
N LEU A 276 14.88 -15.65 -11.98
CA LEU A 276 14.71 -15.65 -10.52
C LEU A 276 15.69 -14.68 -9.85
N ILE A 277 16.93 -14.57 -10.37
CA ILE A 277 17.90 -13.56 -9.94
C ILE A 277 17.43 -12.17 -10.38
N SER A 278 16.92 -12.01 -11.61
CA SER A 278 16.32 -10.74 -12.07
C SER A 278 15.11 -10.29 -11.23
N CYS A 279 14.25 -11.22 -10.82
CA CYS A 279 13.11 -11.01 -9.92
C CYS A 279 13.54 -10.66 -8.48
N LEU A 280 14.67 -11.20 -8.00
CA LEU A 280 15.26 -10.83 -6.71
C LEU A 280 15.96 -9.46 -6.76
N TYR A 281 16.64 -9.13 -7.86
CA TYR A 281 17.28 -7.82 -8.06
C TYR A 281 16.24 -6.70 -8.24
N THR A 282 15.17 -6.93 -9.00
CA THR A 282 14.08 -5.95 -9.15
C THR A 282 13.27 -5.71 -7.87
N CYS A 283 13.28 -6.65 -6.92
CA CYS A 283 12.72 -6.42 -5.57
C CYS A 283 13.68 -5.65 -4.64
N SER A 284 14.98 -5.65 -4.91
CA SER A 284 15.99 -4.99 -4.07
C SER A 284 16.14 -3.49 -4.38
N ASP A 285 15.76 -3.06 -5.57
CA ASP A 285 15.86 -1.65 -6.02
C ASP A 285 14.70 -0.74 -5.55
N LEU A 286 13.84 -1.20 -4.65
CA LEU A 286 12.67 -0.44 -4.16
C LEU A 286 12.54 -0.34 -2.63
N ILE A 287 13.65 -0.50 -1.91
CA ILE A 287 13.79 -0.08 -0.50
C ILE A 287 14.72 1.13 -0.42
#